data_AF-A0A6L6VBK6-F1
#
_entry.id   AF-A0A6L6VBK6-F1
#
_cell.length_a   1.000
_cell.length_b   1.000
_cell.length_c   1.000
_cell.angle_alpha   90.00
_cell.angle_beta   90.00
_cell.angle_gamma   90.00
#
_symmetry.space_group_name_H-M   'P 1'
#
loop_
_entity.id
_entity.type
_entity.pdbx_description
1 polymer ?
#
loop_
_entity_poly.entity_id
_entity_poly.type
_entity_poly.pdbx_seq_one_letter_code
_entity_poly.pdbx_strand_id
1 'polypeptide(L)'
;MRTLRRHTFVRWLAFGPAAFTLAGCLAAHAAAGADVHQKVSAAEASILQAIAKRDTALLRRTVGGLGPLIEDALKRKKSGGQVSSCDLAAHSLGFAGMSLSEAVTQKGAARKMLMDDARQAAADFNRDMSACDAQVGQKTSNHAGVEKALRAL
;
A
#
# COMPACT_ATOMS: atom_id res chain seq x y z
N MET A 1 -16.95 -47.15 58.71
CA MET A 1 -17.86 -46.06 59.11
C MET A 1 -17.98 -45.07 57.95
N ARG A 2 -19.23 -44.71 57.60
CA ARG A 2 -19.76 -43.45 56.99
C ARG A 2 -18.73 -42.47 56.35
N THR A 3 -18.90 -41.85 55.16
CA THR A 3 -20.13 -41.26 54.59
C THR A 3 -19.91 -40.68 53.16
N LEU A 4 -20.93 -40.82 52.30
CA LEU A 4 -21.55 -39.84 51.36
C LEU A 4 -20.67 -39.03 50.35
N ARG A 5 -20.90 -39.06 49.03
CA ARG A 5 -21.81 -38.22 48.19
C ARG A 5 -21.09 -38.11 46.80
N ARG A 6 -21.64 -37.89 45.60
CA ARG A 6 -22.99 -37.68 45.02
C ARG A 6 -22.80 -37.53 43.49
N HIS A 7 -23.86 -37.85 42.73
CA HIS A 7 -24.35 -37.25 41.47
C HIS A 7 -23.43 -37.24 40.22
N THR A 8 -23.73 -38.05 39.20
CA THR A 8 -24.70 -37.85 38.10
C THR A 8 -24.46 -36.63 37.21
N PHE A 9 -24.10 -36.93 35.95
CA PHE A 9 -24.55 -36.35 34.67
C PHE A 9 -24.77 -34.82 34.56
N VAL A 10 -24.17 -34.21 33.52
CA VAL A 10 -24.79 -33.32 32.50
C VAL A 10 -23.70 -32.47 31.81
N ARG A 11 -23.92 -32.15 30.50
CA ARG A 11 -23.18 -31.28 29.56
C ARG A 11 -22.01 -31.94 28.84
N TRP A 12 -22.20 -32.60 27.69
CA TRP A 12 -22.54 -31.97 26.38
C TRP A 12 -21.92 -30.58 26.24
N LEU A 13 -20.66 -30.57 25.80
CA LEU A 13 -19.97 -29.39 25.30
C LEU A 13 -20.67 -28.95 24.01
N ALA A 14 -21.50 -27.92 24.13
CA ALA A 14 -21.95 -27.17 22.97
C ALA A 14 -20.73 -26.56 22.30
N PHE A 15 -20.34 -27.10 21.15
CA PHE A 15 -19.47 -26.43 20.19
C PHE A 15 -20.22 -25.19 19.68
N GLY A 16 -19.97 -24.03 20.31
CA GLY A 16 -20.47 -22.74 19.84
C GLY A 16 -19.58 -22.20 18.72
N PRO A 17 -20.09 -21.98 17.49
CA PRO A 17 -19.36 -21.28 16.46
C PRO A 17 -19.49 -19.77 16.70
N ALA A 18 -18.76 -19.24 17.68
CA ALA A 18 -18.79 -17.81 17.99
C ALA A 18 -17.39 -17.23 18.28
N ALA A 19 -16.36 -17.77 17.64
CA ALA A 19 -14.99 -17.28 17.80
C ALA A 19 -14.17 -17.27 16.48
N PHE A 20 -14.83 -17.09 15.32
CA PHE A 20 -14.13 -16.96 14.03
C PHE A 20 -14.30 -15.58 13.37
N THR A 21 -14.84 -14.58 14.06
CA THR A 21 -15.03 -13.24 13.48
C THR A 21 -13.78 -12.37 13.47
N LEU A 22 -12.69 -12.78 14.13
CA LEU A 22 -11.40 -12.05 14.09
C LEU A 22 -10.44 -12.55 13.00
N ALA A 23 -10.61 -13.77 12.48
CA ALA A 23 -9.81 -14.28 11.38
C ALA A 23 -10.27 -13.76 10.01
N GLY A 24 -11.57 -13.44 9.87
CA GLY A 24 -12.14 -12.91 8.62
C GLY A 24 -11.71 -11.47 8.31
N CYS A 25 -11.53 -10.62 9.33
CA CYS A 25 -11.13 -9.22 9.13
C CYS A 25 -9.69 -9.09 8.60
N LEU A 26 -8.77 -9.94 9.06
CA LEU A 26 -7.39 -9.96 8.56
C LEU A 26 -7.31 -10.50 7.13
N ALA A 27 -8.08 -11.55 6.81
CA ALA A 27 -8.14 -12.09 5.45
C ALA A 27 -8.77 -11.11 4.45
N ALA A 28 -9.81 -10.37 4.85
CA ALA A 28 -10.42 -9.33 4.02
C ALA A 28 -9.50 -8.10 3.85
N HIS A 29 -8.75 -7.70 4.90
CA HIS A 29 -7.74 -6.64 4.80
C HIS A 29 -6.54 -7.07 3.93
N ALA A 30 -6.12 -8.34 4.01
CA ALA A 30 -5.06 -8.88 3.17
C ALA A 30 -5.50 -9.00 1.70
N ALA A 31 -6.75 -9.40 1.42
CA ALA A 31 -7.29 -9.47 0.06
C ALA A 31 -7.45 -8.08 -0.57
N ALA A 32 -7.95 -7.10 0.17
CA ALA A 32 -8.01 -5.71 -0.29
C ALA A 32 -6.60 -5.10 -0.45
N GLY A 33 -5.68 -5.43 0.46
CA GLY A 33 -4.28 -5.03 0.38
C GLY A 33 -3.56 -5.63 -0.82
N ALA A 34 -3.87 -6.87 -1.21
CA ALA A 34 -3.26 -7.54 -2.36
C ALA A 34 -3.66 -6.92 -3.71
N ASP A 35 -4.91 -6.48 -3.87
CA ASP A 35 -5.35 -5.76 -5.08
C ASP A 35 -4.66 -4.40 -5.21
N VAL A 36 -4.57 -3.65 -4.09
CA VAL A 36 -3.85 -2.36 -4.06
C VAL A 36 -2.35 -2.58 -4.32
N HIS A 37 -1.74 -3.59 -3.70
CA HIS A 37 -0.34 -3.99 -3.92
C HIS A 37 -0.05 -4.23 -5.40
N GLN A 38 -0.87 -5.06 -6.07
CA GLN A 38 -0.67 -5.39 -7.48
C GLN A 38 -0.81 -4.15 -8.37
N LYS A 39 -1.77 -3.26 -8.08
CA LYS A 39 -1.94 -2.00 -8.83
C LYS A 39 -0.77 -1.05 -8.61
N VAL A 40 -0.29 -0.92 -7.37
CA VAL A 40 0.85 -0.07 -7.03
C VAL A 40 2.13 -0.60 -7.67
N SER A 41 2.35 -1.92 -7.66
CA SER A 41 3.50 -2.55 -8.32
C SER A 41 3.44 -2.40 -9.86
N ALA A 42 2.26 -2.55 -10.46
CA ALA A 42 2.08 -2.30 -11.90
C ALA A 42 2.30 -0.82 -12.26
N ALA A 43 1.87 0.10 -11.39
CA ALA A 43 2.11 1.52 -11.56
C ALA A 43 3.60 1.87 -11.41
N GLU A 44 4.30 1.26 -10.45
CA GLU A 44 5.76 1.38 -10.28
C GLU A 44 6.48 1.02 -11.59
N ALA A 45 6.19 -0.17 -12.13
CA ALA A 45 6.78 -0.63 -13.38
C ALA A 45 6.48 0.32 -14.56
N SER A 46 5.26 0.87 -14.61
CA SER A 46 4.85 1.83 -15.63
C SER A 46 5.56 3.18 -15.49
N ILE A 47 5.77 3.67 -14.26
CA ILE A 47 6.53 4.89 -13.98
C ILE A 47 8.00 4.69 -14.38
N LEU A 48 8.60 3.53 -14.06
CA LEU A 48 9.96 3.20 -14.48
C LEU A 48 10.09 3.20 -16.00
N GLN A 49 9.13 2.59 -16.69
CA GLN A 49 9.09 2.59 -18.14
C GLN A 49 8.93 4.00 -18.72
N ALA A 50 8.06 4.82 -18.11
CA ALA A 50 7.85 6.20 -18.50
C ALA A 50 9.13 7.04 -18.32
N ILE A 51 9.85 6.87 -17.21
CA ILE A 51 11.14 7.55 -16.98
C ILE A 51 12.18 7.09 -18.01
N ALA A 52 12.32 5.77 -18.22
CA ALA A 52 13.29 5.20 -19.15
C ALA A 52 13.06 5.67 -20.59
N LYS A 53 11.80 5.78 -21.02
CA LYS A 53 11.41 6.26 -22.35
C LYS A 53 11.24 7.78 -22.44
N ARG A 54 11.38 8.50 -21.32
CA ARG A 54 11.03 9.93 -21.17
C ARG A 54 9.61 10.24 -21.65
N ASP A 55 8.69 9.30 -21.48
CA ASP A 55 7.30 9.41 -21.88
C ASP A 55 6.48 10.07 -20.77
N THR A 56 6.33 11.39 -20.86
CA THR A 56 5.57 12.19 -19.89
C THR A 56 4.06 11.94 -19.98
N ALA A 57 3.55 11.47 -21.12
CA ALA A 57 2.14 11.15 -21.29
C ALA A 57 1.80 9.84 -20.55
N LEU A 58 2.67 8.83 -20.68
CA LEU A 58 2.55 7.60 -19.89
C LEU A 58 2.65 7.89 -18.39
N LEU A 59 3.63 8.70 -17.98
CA LEU A 59 3.80 9.09 -16.57
C LEU A 59 2.52 9.71 -16.00
N ARG A 60 1.95 10.72 -16.67
CA ARG A 60 0.72 11.39 -16.23
C ARG A 60 -0.49 10.45 -16.19
N ARG A 61 -0.61 9.54 -17.16
CA ARG A 61 -1.68 8.53 -17.15
C ARG A 61 -1.55 7.57 -15.97
N THR A 62 -0.33 7.09 -15.70
CA THR A 62 -0.09 6.19 -14.56
C THR A 62 -0.38 6.89 -13.24
N VAL A 63 0.08 8.13 -13.06
CA VAL A 63 -0.21 8.94 -11.86
C VAL A 63 -1.70 9.21 -11.73
N GLY A 64 -2.39 9.56 -12.82
CA GLY A 64 -3.84 9.73 -12.84
C GLY A 64 -4.60 8.46 -12.45
N GLY A 65 -4.08 7.28 -12.80
CA GLY A 65 -4.63 5.98 -12.41
C GLY A 65 -4.44 5.63 -10.92
N LEU A 66 -3.46 6.25 -10.24
CA LEU A 66 -3.28 6.12 -8.79
C LEU A 66 -4.26 7.00 -7.98
N GLY A 67 -4.80 8.06 -8.59
CA GLY A 67 -5.74 8.99 -7.96
C GLY A 67 -6.92 8.31 -7.28
N PRO A 68 -7.69 7.43 -7.97
CA PRO A 68 -8.80 6.70 -7.36
C PRO A 68 -8.40 5.85 -6.15
N LEU A 69 -7.21 5.23 -6.17
CA LEU A 69 -6.72 4.43 -5.03
C LEU A 69 -6.43 5.30 -3.81
N ILE A 70 -5.82 6.47 -4.03
CA ILE A 70 -5.53 7.45 -2.99
C ILE A 70 -6.84 8.03 -2.44
N GLU A 71 -7.80 8.37 -3.31
CA GLU A 71 -9.11 8.88 -2.88
C GLU A 71 -9.88 7.85 -2.06
N ASP A 72 -9.87 6.58 -2.46
CA ASP A 72 -10.55 5.54 -1.70
C ASP A 72 -9.89 5.30 -0.34
N ALA A 73 -8.55 5.37 -0.27
CA ALA A 73 -7.83 5.36 1.01
C ALA A 73 -8.19 6.56 1.89
N LEU A 74 -8.31 7.76 1.32
CA LEU A 74 -8.72 8.97 2.03
C LEU A 74 -10.17 8.89 2.52
N LYS A 75 -11.08 8.33 1.72
CA LYS A 75 -12.48 8.07 2.13
C LYS A 75 -12.52 7.11 3.31
N ARG A 76 -11.76 6.00 3.27
CA ARG A 76 -11.63 5.04 4.38
C ARG A 76 -11.12 5.72 5.65
N LYS A 77 -10.08 6.54 5.54
CA LYS A 77 -9.56 7.32 6.67
C LYS A 77 -10.62 8.28 7.24
N LYS A 78 -11.35 8.97 6.36
CA LYS A 78 -12.41 9.91 6.76
C LYS A 78 -13.60 9.23 7.44
N SER A 79 -13.89 7.97 7.09
CA SER A 79 -14.87 7.14 7.78
C SER A 79 -14.36 6.50 9.09
N GLY A 80 -13.15 6.86 9.57
CA GLY A 80 -12.55 6.31 10.78
C GLY A 80 -11.84 4.96 10.58
N GLY A 81 -11.64 4.53 9.33
CA GLY A 81 -10.87 3.34 8.99
C GLY A 81 -9.35 3.59 9.03
N GLN A 82 -8.58 2.52 9.19
CA GLN A 82 -7.12 2.56 9.12
C GLN A 82 -6.66 2.67 7.66
N VAL A 83 -5.59 3.44 7.42
CA VAL A 83 -4.89 3.48 6.13
C VAL A 83 -3.88 2.35 6.11
N SER A 84 -3.91 1.50 5.08
CA SER A 84 -2.97 0.39 4.98
C SER A 84 -1.59 0.85 4.51
N SER A 85 -0.56 0.03 4.72
CA SER A 85 0.79 0.33 4.21
C SER A 85 0.80 0.40 2.67
N CYS A 86 -0.07 -0.37 2.01
CA CYS A 86 -0.23 -0.36 0.56
C CYS A 86 -0.88 0.94 0.04
N ASP A 87 -1.79 1.51 0.83
CA ASP A 87 -2.38 2.82 0.53
C ASP A 87 -1.35 3.95 0.68
N LEU A 88 -0.49 3.86 1.70
CA LEU A 88 0.65 4.78 1.88
C LEU A 88 1.64 4.66 0.71
N ALA A 89 1.97 3.44 0.29
CA ALA A 89 2.82 3.22 -0.88
C ALA A 89 2.19 3.83 -2.16
N ALA A 90 0.88 3.64 -2.38
CA ALA A 90 0.17 4.27 -3.50
C ALA A 90 0.29 5.80 -3.45
N HIS A 91 0.17 6.38 -2.27
CA HIS A 91 0.27 7.83 -2.06
C HIS A 91 1.68 8.35 -2.36
N SER A 92 2.71 7.73 -1.77
CA SER A 92 4.11 8.10 -1.97
C SER A 92 4.53 7.99 -3.44
N LEU A 93 4.10 6.91 -4.14
CA LEU A 93 4.34 6.74 -5.57
C LEU A 93 3.60 7.78 -6.43
N GLY A 94 2.34 8.06 -6.10
CA GLY A 94 1.53 9.07 -6.78
C GLY A 94 2.15 10.46 -6.65
N PHE A 95 2.59 10.84 -5.44
CA PHE A 95 3.26 12.11 -5.20
C PHE A 95 4.60 12.21 -5.92
N ALA A 96 5.40 11.13 -5.93
CA ALA A 96 6.66 11.08 -6.67
C ALA A 96 6.44 11.28 -8.18
N GLY A 97 5.45 10.59 -8.75
CA GLY A 97 5.12 10.71 -10.17
C GLY A 97 4.51 12.06 -10.55
N MET A 98 3.70 12.66 -9.67
CA MET A 98 3.15 14.01 -9.86
C MET A 98 4.26 15.07 -9.82
N SER A 99 5.10 15.03 -8.78
CA SER A 99 6.24 15.95 -8.62
C SER A 99 7.20 15.84 -9.80
N LEU A 100 7.48 14.61 -10.27
CA LEU A 100 8.24 14.39 -11.50
C LEU A 100 7.53 15.01 -12.72
N SER A 101 6.23 14.80 -12.88
CA SER A 101 5.42 15.32 -13.99
C SER A 101 5.41 16.86 -14.04
N GLU A 102 5.36 17.51 -12.89
CA GLU A 102 5.46 18.97 -12.77
C GLU A 102 6.88 19.46 -13.02
N ALA A 103 7.89 18.74 -12.50
CA ALA A 103 9.28 19.07 -12.68
C ALA A 103 9.71 19.08 -14.16
N VAL A 104 9.12 18.23 -15.01
CA VAL A 104 9.40 18.24 -16.47
C VAL A 104 8.90 19.52 -17.15
N THR A 105 7.88 20.18 -16.60
CA THR A 105 7.35 21.44 -17.13
C THR A 105 8.06 22.68 -16.57
N GLN A 106 8.83 22.53 -15.50
CA GLN A 106 9.53 23.62 -14.85
C GLN A 106 11.01 23.69 -15.26
N LYS A 107 11.65 24.85 -15.01
CA LYS A 107 13.08 25.08 -15.25
C LYS A 107 13.74 25.74 -14.02
N GLY A 108 15.05 25.61 -13.91
CA GLY A 108 15.83 26.25 -12.84
C GLY A 108 15.56 25.67 -11.45
N ALA A 109 15.51 26.54 -10.44
CA ALA A 109 15.38 26.15 -9.03
C ALA A 109 14.08 25.38 -8.72
N ALA A 110 12.96 25.74 -9.36
CA ALA A 110 11.67 25.06 -9.18
C ALA A 110 11.73 23.60 -9.65
N ARG A 111 12.39 23.32 -10.79
CA ARG A 111 12.61 21.95 -11.24
C ARG A 111 13.44 21.15 -10.24
N LYS A 112 14.47 21.77 -9.65
CA LYS A 112 15.33 21.10 -8.66
C LYS A 112 14.53 20.70 -7.41
N MET A 113 13.74 21.63 -6.87
CA MET A 113 12.89 21.36 -5.70
C MET A 113 11.91 20.20 -5.96
N LEU A 114 11.19 20.25 -7.08
CA LEU A 114 10.24 19.19 -7.44
C LEU A 114 10.91 17.83 -7.70
N MET A 115 12.13 17.82 -8.23
CA MET A 115 12.92 16.60 -8.39
C MET A 115 13.38 16.04 -7.05
N ASP A 116 13.76 16.90 -6.10
CA ASP A 116 14.15 16.49 -4.75
C ASP A 116 12.93 15.96 -3.97
N ASP A 117 11.77 16.61 -4.10
CA ASP A 117 10.49 16.14 -3.56
C ASP A 117 10.10 14.77 -4.14
N ALA A 118 10.24 14.61 -5.47
CA ALA A 118 9.98 13.34 -6.14
C ALA A 118 10.91 12.23 -5.62
N ARG A 119 12.19 12.54 -5.39
CA ARG A 119 13.19 11.59 -4.87
C ARG A 119 12.88 11.19 -3.42
N GLN A 120 12.51 12.15 -2.58
CA GLN A 120 12.15 11.87 -1.20
C GLN A 120 10.91 10.98 -1.14
N ALA A 121 9.87 11.29 -1.92
CA ALA A 121 8.68 10.47 -2.00
C ALA A 121 8.92 9.09 -2.61
N ALA A 122 9.87 8.95 -3.53
CA ALA A 122 10.28 7.64 -4.03
C ALA A 122 11.01 6.80 -2.96
N ALA A 123 11.78 7.44 -2.08
CA ALA A 123 12.40 6.77 -0.94
C ALA A 123 11.36 6.36 0.13
N ASP A 124 10.34 7.20 0.35
CA ASP A 124 9.18 6.87 1.18
C ASP A 124 8.40 5.70 0.59
N PHE A 125 8.13 5.72 -0.72
CA PHE A 125 7.50 4.62 -1.44
C PHE A 125 8.24 3.29 -1.24
N ASN A 126 9.58 3.26 -1.35
CA ASN A 126 10.33 2.03 -1.13
C ASN A 126 10.13 1.46 0.29
N ARG A 127 10.03 2.33 1.31
CA ARG A 127 9.75 1.93 2.71
C ARG A 127 8.32 1.46 2.88
N ASP A 128 7.35 2.21 2.38
CA ASP A 128 5.92 1.90 2.47
C ASP A 128 5.57 0.62 1.72
N MET A 129 6.18 0.41 0.56
CA MET A 129 5.97 -0.78 -0.26
C MET A 129 6.60 -2.03 0.38
N SER A 130 7.77 -1.89 1.03
CA SER A 130 8.35 -2.98 1.83
C SER A 130 7.44 -3.38 3.01
N ALA A 131 6.78 -2.40 3.65
CA ALA A 131 5.80 -2.66 4.69
C ALA A 131 4.50 -3.28 4.11
N CYS A 132 4.07 -2.83 2.94
CA CYS A 132 2.95 -3.43 2.20
C CYS A 132 3.23 -4.90 1.86
N ASP A 133 4.41 -5.23 1.33
CA ASP A 133 4.83 -6.61 1.05
C ASP A 133 4.69 -7.50 2.29
N ALA A 134 5.21 -7.03 3.43
CA ALA A 134 5.11 -7.75 4.70
C ALA A 134 3.64 -7.90 5.16
N GLN A 135 2.82 -6.88 4.96
CA GLN A 135 1.40 -6.88 5.32
C GLN A 135 0.56 -7.86 4.46
N VAL A 136 0.89 -8.01 3.17
CA VAL A 136 0.18 -8.92 2.25
C VAL A 136 0.81 -10.32 2.16
N GLY A 137 1.87 -10.59 2.92
CA GLY A 137 2.59 -11.87 2.90
C GLY A 137 3.39 -12.12 1.62
N GLN A 138 3.72 -11.06 0.88
CA GLN A 138 4.60 -11.13 -0.28
C GLN A 138 6.07 -11.06 0.14
N LYS A 139 6.95 -11.62 -0.68
CA LYS A 139 8.39 -11.52 -0.45
C LYS A 139 8.82 -10.08 -0.66
N THR A 140 9.39 -9.47 0.37
CA THR A 140 9.86 -8.07 0.32
C THR A 140 10.81 -7.88 -0.86
N SER A 141 10.39 -7.05 -1.80
CA SER A 141 11.13 -6.79 -3.04
C SER A 141 11.88 -5.46 -2.96
N ASN A 142 12.87 -5.25 -3.83
CA ASN A 142 13.60 -3.98 -3.86
C ASN A 142 12.84 -2.96 -4.71
N HIS A 143 12.03 -2.14 -4.05
CA HIS A 143 11.22 -1.07 -4.66
C HIS A 143 11.99 0.25 -4.83
N ALA A 144 13.32 0.24 -4.73
CA ALA A 144 14.16 1.42 -4.97
C ALA A 144 14.32 1.75 -6.46
N GLY A 145 13.59 1.09 -7.35
CA GLY A 145 13.67 1.32 -8.80
C GLY A 145 13.35 2.78 -9.14
N VAL A 146 12.26 3.32 -8.57
CA VAL A 146 11.78 4.67 -8.91
C VAL A 146 12.78 5.72 -8.43
N GLU A 147 13.30 5.55 -7.20
CA GLU A 147 14.33 6.42 -6.65
C GLU A 147 15.60 6.42 -7.52
N LYS A 148 16.06 5.25 -7.94
CA LYS A 148 17.22 5.11 -8.84
C LYS A 148 16.97 5.77 -10.19
N ALA A 149 15.78 5.59 -10.76
CA ALA A 149 15.40 6.20 -12.02
C ALA A 149 15.38 7.73 -11.93
N LEU A 150 14.91 8.30 -10.81
CA LEU A 150 14.91 9.74 -10.55
C LEU A 150 16.31 10.32 -10.29
N ARG A 151 17.24 9.53 -9.74
CA ARG A 151 18.65 9.95 -9.59
C ARG A 151 19.39 10.01 -10.92
N ALA A 152 18.93 9.29 -11.94
CA ALA A 152 19.52 9.27 -13.27
C ALA A 152 19.08 10.45 -14.18
N LEU A 153 18.12 11.27 -13.73
CA LEU A 153 17.57 12.45 -14.43
C LEU A 153 18.21 13.76 -13.95
#